data_AF-A0A1V9XN86-F1
#
_entry.id   AF-A0A1V9XN86-F1
#
_cell.length_a   1.000
_cell.length_b   1.000
_cell.length_c   1.000
_cell.angle_alpha   90.00
_cell.angle_beta   90.00
_cell.angle_gamma   90.00
#
_symmetry.space_group_name_H-M   'P 1'
#
loop_
_entity.id
_entity.type
_entity.pdbx_description
1 polymer ?
#
loop_
_entity_poly.entity_id
_entity_poly.type
_entity_poly.pdbx_seq_one_letter_code
_entity_poly.pdbx_strand_id
1 'polypeptide(L)'
;MADTTKKAPKKAPAQATITSKKDSKKTPALVESEVRHLRPTPKGRLHAKAVFTGFRRGQRNQREHTALLKIEGCLRRQAAQFYVGKRCVYLYRAKNSKRIPGKSRDQKSKIRAIWGRVFRT
;
A
#
# COMPACT_ATOMS: atom_id res chain seq x y z
N MET A 1 -36.73 13.26 -20.09
CA MET A 1 -36.50 12.38 -21.25
C MET A 1 -35.05 12.56 -21.68
N ALA A 2 -34.17 11.69 -21.23
CA ALA A 2 -32.73 11.73 -21.54
C ALA A 2 -32.38 10.39 -22.16
N ASP A 3 -32.20 10.37 -23.47
CA ASP A 3 -31.55 9.28 -24.21
C ASP A 3 -31.38 9.71 -25.67
N THR A 4 -30.14 9.85 -26.14
CA THR A 4 -29.73 9.42 -27.49
C THR A 4 -28.21 9.46 -27.65
N THR A 5 -27.64 8.26 -27.90
CA THR A 5 -26.55 7.96 -28.87
C THR A 5 -25.13 8.49 -28.64
N LYS A 6 -24.02 7.82 -28.98
CA LYS A 6 -23.59 6.42 -29.22
C LYS A 6 -22.07 6.56 -29.51
N LYS A 7 -21.24 5.76 -28.86
CA LYS A 7 -20.06 5.02 -29.38
C LYS A 7 -19.14 5.68 -30.43
N ALA A 8 -17.90 6.00 -30.03
CA ALA A 8 -16.73 6.16 -30.93
C ALA A 8 -16.26 4.78 -31.51
N PRO A 9 -15.51 4.70 -32.64
CA PRO A 9 -14.03 4.84 -32.56
C PRO A 9 -13.23 5.25 -33.84
N LYS A 10 -12.01 5.77 -33.58
CA LYS A 10 -10.73 5.65 -34.34
C LYS A 10 -10.53 6.34 -35.72
N LYS A 11 -9.61 7.33 -35.75
CA LYS A 11 -8.48 7.38 -36.70
C LYS A 11 -7.37 8.35 -36.24
N ALA A 12 -6.13 7.85 -36.18
CA ALA A 12 -4.85 8.59 -36.22
C ALA A 12 -4.02 7.90 -37.35
N PRO A 13 -2.89 8.43 -37.88
CA PRO A 13 -2.06 9.56 -37.42
C PRO A 13 -1.62 10.54 -38.56
N ALA A 14 -1.00 11.68 -38.23
CA ALA A 14 0.03 12.33 -39.06
C ALA A 14 0.73 13.46 -38.29
N GLN A 15 2.06 13.47 -38.34
CA GLN A 15 2.97 14.44 -37.76
C GLN A 15 3.17 15.63 -38.70
N ALA A 16 3.28 16.85 -38.16
CA ALA A 16 3.94 17.98 -38.83
C ALA A 16 4.55 18.94 -37.78
N THR A 17 5.75 19.39 -38.09
CA THR A 17 6.72 20.16 -37.30
C THR A 17 6.51 21.69 -37.38
N ILE A 18 7.06 22.40 -36.38
CA ILE A 18 7.82 23.69 -36.44
C ILE A 18 7.41 24.70 -35.34
N THR A 19 8.48 25.21 -34.73
CA THR A 19 8.68 26.12 -33.61
C THR A 19 8.23 27.57 -33.85
N SER A 20 7.81 28.26 -32.79
CA SER A 20 7.90 29.72 -32.65
C SER A 20 7.83 30.14 -31.16
N LYS A 21 8.31 31.35 -30.89
CA LYS A 21 9.08 31.81 -29.73
C LYS A 21 8.24 32.33 -28.53
N LYS A 22 8.80 32.12 -27.33
CA LYS A 22 9.01 33.04 -26.18
C LYS A 22 7.89 33.99 -25.67
N ASP A 23 7.63 33.79 -24.37
CA ASP A 23 7.31 34.73 -23.29
C ASP A 23 5.88 35.25 -23.02
N SER A 24 5.49 34.99 -21.75
CA SER A 24 4.63 35.76 -20.84
C SER A 24 3.18 35.27 -20.62
N LYS A 25 2.98 34.50 -19.54
CA LYS A 25 2.28 34.98 -18.32
C LYS A 25 2.31 33.92 -17.21
N LYS A 26 2.74 34.39 -16.04
CA LYS A 26 2.84 33.67 -14.78
C LYS A 26 1.44 33.51 -14.19
N THR A 27 0.98 32.26 -14.06
CA THR A 27 -0.14 31.88 -13.18
C THR A 27 0.35 30.64 -12.42
N PRO A 28 0.49 30.66 -11.09
CA PRO A 28 0.93 29.49 -10.35
C PRO A 28 -0.25 28.52 -10.23
N ALA A 29 -0.41 27.67 -11.25
CA ALA A 29 -1.28 26.51 -11.17
C ALA A 29 -0.69 25.54 -10.14
N LEU A 30 -1.54 25.09 -9.22
CA LEU A 30 -1.25 24.03 -8.27
C LEU A 30 -0.60 22.86 -9.01
N VAL A 31 0.70 22.68 -8.83
CA VAL A 31 1.38 21.47 -9.26
C VAL A 31 0.88 20.37 -8.34
N GLU A 32 -0.09 19.58 -8.80
CA GLU A 32 -0.33 18.25 -8.24
C GLU A 32 0.97 17.47 -8.39
N SER A 33 1.81 17.57 -7.35
CA SER A 33 3.02 16.78 -7.27
C SER A 33 2.57 15.33 -7.20
N GLU A 34 2.69 14.61 -8.31
CA GLU A 34 2.73 13.16 -8.30
C GLU A 34 3.86 12.74 -7.37
N VAL A 35 3.53 12.50 -6.11
CA VAL A 35 4.49 11.98 -5.14
C VAL A 35 4.80 10.56 -5.58
N ARG A 36 5.89 10.41 -6.32
CA ARG A 36 6.51 9.14 -6.71
C ARG A 36 6.83 8.35 -5.44
N HIS A 37 5.87 7.58 -4.95
CA HIS A 37 6.07 6.65 -3.85
C HIS A 37 6.61 5.32 -4.37
N LEU A 38 7.79 5.35 -4.97
CA LEU A 38 8.58 4.14 -5.18
C LEU A 38 10.02 4.51 -4.88
N ARG A 39 10.39 4.59 -3.60
CA ARG A 39 11.76 4.23 -3.23
C ARG A 39 11.82 2.71 -3.41
N PRO A 40 12.53 2.18 -4.41
CA PRO A 40 12.69 0.75 -4.54
C PRO A 40 13.33 0.27 -3.25
N THR A 41 12.68 -0.66 -2.57
CA THR A 41 13.29 -1.34 -1.43
C THR A 41 14.64 -1.90 -1.89
N PRO A 42 15.72 -1.76 -1.10
CA PRO A 42 17.01 -2.34 -1.46
C PRO A 42 16.79 -3.82 -1.80
N LYS A 43 17.31 -4.23 -2.96
CA LYS A 43 17.12 -5.57 -3.56
C LYS A 43 17.35 -6.63 -2.47
N GLY A 44 16.28 -7.29 -2.02
CA GLY A 44 16.33 -8.33 -0.97
C GLY A 44 15.25 -8.25 0.12
N ARG A 45 14.56 -7.12 0.30
CA ARG A 45 13.50 -7.01 1.33
C ARG A 45 12.13 -7.47 0.83
N LEU A 46 11.69 -8.64 1.30
CA LEU A 46 10.42 -9.28 0.92
C LEU A 46 9.17 -8.78 1.68
N HIS A 47 9.31 -7.83 2.61
CA HIS A 47 8.20 -7.34 3.44
C HIS A 47 8.16 -5.81 3.53
N ALA A 48 6.96 -5.25 3.51
CA ALA A 48 6.73 -3.87 3.92
C ALA A 48 6.80 -3.76 5.44
N LYS A 49 7.46 -2.71 5.93
CA LYS A 49 7.49 -2.43 7.37
C LYS A 49 6.16 -1.77 7.70
N ALA A 50 5.57 -2.20 8.80
CA ALA A 50 4.36 -1.62 9.31
C ALA A 50 4.44 -1.54 10.82
N VAL A 51 3.83 -0.50 11.36
CA VAL A 51 3.66 -0.32 12.79
C VAL A 51 2.27 -0.79 13.18
N PHE A 52 2.18 -1.64 14.20
CA PHE A 52 0.92 -1.98 14.83
C PHE A 52 0.48 -0.78 15.68
N THR A 53 -0.53 -0.05 15.23
CA THR A 53 -0.98 1.17 15.93
C THR A 53 -2.00 0.87 17.01
N GLY A 54 -2.76 -0.23 16.86
CA GLY A 54 -3.78 -0.64 17.81
C GLY A 54 -4.86 -1.45 17.12
N PHE A 55 -6.01 -1.54 17.76
CA PHE A 55 -7.18 -2.21 17.21
C PHE A 55 -8.22 -1.21 16.73
N ARG A 56 -9.13 -1.68 15.88
CA ARG A 56 -10.30 -0.90 15.50
C ARG A 56 -11.11 -0.58 16.77
N ARG A 57 -11.33 0.70 17.05
CA ARG A 57 -12.07 1.14 18.23
C ARG A 57 -13.00 2.31 17.90
N GLY A 58 -14.04 2.48 18.70
CA GLY A 58 -14.76 3.74 18.85
C GLY A 58 -14.17 4.53 20.02
N GLN A 59 -14.94 5.49 20.53
CA GLN A 59 -14.52 6.30 21.68
C GLN A 59 -14.23 5.42 22.91
N ARG A 60 -15.17 4.55 23.29
CA ARG A 60 -15.09 3.68 24.47
C ARG A 60 -14.81 2.21 24.13
N ASN A 61 -15.40 1.70 23.06
CA ASN A 61 -15.36 0.27 22.75
C ASN A 61 -14.23 -0.09 21.79
N GLN A 62 -13.47 -1.14 22.10
CA GLN A 62 -12.40 -1.67 21.27
C GLN A 62 -12.79 -3.03 20.67
N ARG A 63 -12.45 -3.26 19.40
CA ARG A 63 -12.75 -4.49 18.64
C ARG A 63 -11.46 -5.15 18.18
N GLU A 64 -11.01 -6.15 18.93
CA GLU A 64 -9.68 -6.76 18.79
C GLU A 64 -9.53 -7.70 17.59
N HIS A 65 -10.65 -8.13 16.99
CA HIS A 65 -10.62 -8.96 15.77
C HIS A 65 -10.03 -8.23 14.55
N THR A 66 -9.96 -6.88 14.56
CA THR A 66 -9.36 -6.10 13.48
C THR A 66 -8.22 -5.23 14.03
N ALA A 67 -7.00 -5.49 13.57
CA ALA A 67 -5.84 -4.66 13.83
C ALA A 67 -5.74 -3.49 12.83
N LEU A 68 -5.24 -2.36 13.32
CA LEU A 68 -4.84 -1.21 12.51
C LEU A 68 -3.33 -1.25 12.29
N LEU A 69 -2.93 -1.15 11.03
CA LEU A 69 -1.53 -1.22 10.61
C LEU A 69 -1.18 0.04 9.83
N LYS A 70 -0.16 0.77 10.29
CA LYS A 70 0.43 1.89 9.55
C LYS A 70 1.62 1.39 8.74
N ILE A 71 1.44 1.25 7.44
CA ILE A 71 2.50 0.80 6.53
C ILE A 71 3.44 1.98 6.23
N GLU A 72 4.74 1.78 6.37
CA GLU A 72 5.74 2.81 6.05
C GLU A 72 5.64 3.20 4.57
N GLY A 73 5.64 4.51 4.30
CA GLY A 73 5.54 5.04 2.93
C GLY A 73 4.12 5.05 2.34
N CYS A 74 3.09 4.63 3.09
CA CYS A 74 1.69 4.72 2.66
C CYS A 74 0.98 5.85 3.43
N LEU A 75 1.01 7.06 2.89
CA LEU A 75 0.31 8.22 3.45
C LEU A 75 -1.12 8.36 2.90
N ARG A 76 -1.33 7.97 1.64
CA ARG A 76 -2.62 8.06 0.96
C ARG A 76 -3.31 6.71 0.91
N ARG A 77 -4.65 6.72 0.92
CA ARG A 77 -5.48 5.51 0.77
C ARG A 77 -5.18 4.74 -0.51
N GLN A 78 -4.96 5.45 -1.63
CA GLN A 78 -4.61 4.84 -2.92
C GLN A 78 -3.32 4.01 -2.85
N ALA A 79 -2.30 4.48 -2.11
CA ALA A 79 -1.06 3.74 -1.93
C ALA A 79 -1.25 2.49 -1.05
N ALA A 80 -2.12 2.58 -0.04
CA ALA A 80 -2.44 1.46 0.82
C ALA A 80 -3.28 0.37 0.10
N GLN A 81 -4.05 0.74 -0.93
CA GLN A 81 -4.87 -0.17 -1.73
C GLN A 81 -4.06 -1.35 -2.28
N PHE A 82 -2.81 -1.11 -2.66
CA PHE A 82 -1.88 -2.14 -3.15
C PHE A 82 -1.67 -3.29 -2.15
N TYR A 83 -1.75 -3.01 -0.84
CA TYR A 83 -1.48 -3.99 0.21
C TYR A 83 -2.69 -4.81 0.61
N VAL A 84 -3.89 -4.44 0.16
CA VAL A 84 -5.13 -5.20 0.42
C VAL A 84 -4.98 -6.62 -0.13
N GLY A 85 -5.37 -7.61 0.66
CA GLY A 85 -5.29 -9.04 0.33
C GLY A 85 -3.94 -9.71 0.60
N LYS A 86 -2.85 -8.94 0.80
CA LYS A 86 -1.52 -9.50 1.11
C LYS A 86 -1.48 -10.12 2.51
N ARG A 87 -0.62 -11.13 2.71
CA ARG A 87 -0.36 -11.74 4.02
C ARG A 87 0.49 -10.79 4.87
N CYS A 88 0.14 -10.67 6.15
CA CYS A 88 0.91 -9.93 7.14
C CYS A 88 1.34 -10.85 8.28
N VAL A 89 2.45 -10.48 8.95
CA VAL A 89 3.00 -11.25 10.06
C VAL A 89 3.47 -10.31 11.15
N TYR A 90 3.11 -10.60 12.38
CA TYR A 90 3.71 -10.02 13.56
C TYR A 90 4.69 -11.01 14.18
N LEU A 91 5.98 -10.68 14.16
CA LEU A 91 7.04 -11.47 14.78
C LEU A 91 7.35 -10.91 16.17
N TYR A 92 7.42 -11.79 17.16
CA TYR A 92 7.82 -11.43 18.51
C TYR A 92 8.73 -12.51 19.13
N ARG A 93 9.51 -12.12 20.13
CA ARG A 93 10.39 -13.01 20.89
C ARG A 93 9.75 -13.32 22.23
N ALA A 94 9.66 -14.61 22.57
CA ALA A 94 9.21 -15.08 23.88
C ALA A 94 10.39 -15.56 24.72
N LYS A 95 10.23 -15.60 26.05
CA LYS A 95 11.24 -16.16 26.97
C LYS A 95 11.44 -17.66 26.74
N ASN A 96 10.33 -18.40 26.63
CA ASN A 96 10.33 -19.85 26.51
C ASN A 96 10.28 -20.28 25.03
N SER A 97 11.17 -21.19 24.66
CA SER A 97 11.21 -21.81 23.34
C SER A 97 10.02 -22.76 23.16
N LYS A 98 9.31 -22.65 22.03
CA LYS A 98 8.24 -23.59 21.64
C LYS A 98 8.62 -24.34 20.37
N ARG A 99 8.01 -25.51 20.17
CA ARG A 99 8.17 -26.30 18.95
C ARG A 99 7.63 -25.50 17.75
N ILE A 100 8.38 -25.52 16.65
CA ILE A 100 7.96 -24.88 15.40
C ILE A 100 6.98 -25.81 14.67
N PRO A 101 5.80 -25.32 14.22
CA PRO A 101 4.89 -26.11 13.40
C PRO A 101 5.59 -26.60 12.11
N GLY A 102 5.44 -27.87 11.77
CA GLY A 102 6.00 -28.44 10.53
C GLY A 102 7.50 -28.75 10.57
N LYS A 103 8.18 -28.60 11.71
CA LYS A 103 9.59 -29.00 11.88
C LYS A 103 9.76 -30.17 12.86
N SER A 104 10.94 -30.79 12.82
CA SER A 104 11.32 -31.86 13.76
C SER A 104 11.12 -31.43 15.22
N ARG A 105 10.85 -32.40 16.10
CA ARG A 105 10.58 -32.17 17.53
C ARG A 105 11.74 -31.48 18.26
N ASP A 106 12.96 -31.64 17.75
CA ASP A 106 14.18 -31.09 18.35
C ASP A 106 14.36 -29.60 18.06
N GLN A 107 13.73 -29.09 16.99
CA GLN A 107 13.82 -27.68 16.62
C GLN A 107 12.78 -26.83 17.38
N LYS A 108 13.27 -26.11 18.40
CA LYS A 108 12.49 -25.16 19.21
C LYS A 108 12.95 -23.72 18.95
N SER A 109 12.01 -22.79 18.79
CA SER A 109 12.30 -21.35 18.63
C SER A 109 11.68 -20.51 19.74
N LYS A 110 12.41 -19.45 20.12
CA LYS A 110 11.88 -18.35 20.95
C LYS A 110 11.05 -17.36 20.12
N ILE A 111 11.31 -17.29 18.81
CA ILE A 111 10.58 -16.43 17.87
C ILE A 111 9.25 -17.09 17.53
N ARG A 112 8.18 -16.31 17.59
CA ARG A 112 6.82 -16.71 17.25
C ARG A 112 6.24 -15.71 16.25
N ALA A 113 5.33 -16.20 15.43
CA ALA A 113 4.70 -15.44 14.36
C ALA A 113 3.18 -15.54 14.50
N ILE A 114 2.49 -14.40 14.43
CA ILE A 114 1.05 -14.33 14.25
C ILE A 114 0.80 -13.94 12.80
N TRP A 115 0.17 -14.83 12.04
CA TRP A 115 -0.14 -14.62 10.64
C TRP A 115 -1.54 -14.02 10.47
N GLY A 116 -1.67 -13.09 9.54
CA GLY A 116 -2.93 -12.47 9.18
C GLY A 116 -2.99 -12.07 7.70
N ARG A 117 -4.05 -11.36 7.33
CA ARG A 117 -4.24 -10.78 6.00
C ARG A 117 -4.70 -9.34 6.12
N VAL A 118 -4.23 -8.49 5.22
CA VAL A 118 -4.71 -7.10 5.12
C VAL A 118 -6.08 -7.11 4.44
N PHE A 119 -7.09 -6.53 5.09
CA PHE A 119 -8.48 -6.62 4.61
C PHE A 119 -8.98 -5.34 3.94
N ARG A 120 -8.79 -4.16 4.55
CA ARG A 120 -9.28 -2.88 4.02
C ARG A 120 -8.43 -1.69 4.44
N THR A 121 -8.54 -0.60 3.67
CA THR A 121 -7.88 0.69 3.88
C THR A 121 -8.85 1.75 4.37
#